data_AF-A0A061RUF9-F1
#
_entry.id   AF-A0A061RUF9-F1
#
_cell.length_a   1.000
_cell.length_b   1.000
_cell.length_c   1.000
_cell.angle_alpha   90.00
_cell.angle_beta   90.00
_cell.angle_gamma   90.00
#
_symmetry.space_group_name_H-M   'P 1'
#
loop_
_entity.id
_entity.type
_entity.pdbx_description
1 polymer ?
#
loop_
_entity_poly.entity_id
_entity_poly.type
_entity_poly.pdbx_seq_one_letter_code
_entity_poly.pdbx_strand_id
1 'polypeptide(L)'
;MGSLPKSKMVLALCNSAQLQRKESSRNSFDGLSSSPSITVIKLTPLDRDKACEMAMAMLQCSNLSKDLSQWLCENSLGIPLQIQELCKWLSRNRFIDKTPDGVAFIKKESEAQLSVVPPLRKIIQSQVDHLMGNLGITLRCAAVLGFIFDSEILHKILPRNRAVTMDELASNLEQLH
;
A
#
# COMPACT_ATOMS: atom_id res chain seq x y z
N MET A 1 -43.43 -1.42 -20.95
CA MET A 1 -42.58 -0.27 -20.55
C MET A 1 -41.44 -0.82 -19.68
N GLY A 2 -40.26 -1.04 -20.26
CA GLY A 2 -39.10 -1.61 -19.56
C GLY A 2 -38.33 -0.51 -18.84
N SER A 3 -38.29 -0.57 -17.51
CA SER A 3 -37.44 0.31 -16.69
C SER A 3 -35.97 -0.03 -16.93
N LEU A 4 -35.19 0.94 -17.40
CA LEU A 4 -33.73 0.86 -17.46
C LEU A 4 -33.16 0.55 -16.05
N PRO A 5 -32.10 -0.28 -15.94
CA PRO A 5 -31.47 -0.55 -14.65
C PRO A 5 -30.85 0.75 -14.13
N LYS A 6 -31.31 1.21 -12.96
CA LYS A 6 -30.74 2.36 -12.26
C LYS A 6 -29.28 2.01 -11.91
N SER A 7 -28.33 2.65 -12.58
CA SER A 7 -26.91 2.55 -12.27
C SER A 7 -26.69 2.93 -10.80
N LYS A 8 -26.31 1.95 -9.97
CA LYS A 8 -25.94 2.19 -8.57
C LYS A 8 -24.48 2.62 -8.54
N MET A 9 -24.22 3.80 -8.00
CA MET A 9 -22.85 4.28 -7.79
C MET A 9 -22.42 3.91 -6.36
N VAL A 10 -21.33 3.15 -6.25
CA VAL A 10 -20.75 2.75 -4.97
C VAL A 10 -19.61 3.71 -4.62
N LEU A 11 -19.71 4.33 -3.45
CA LEU A 11 -18.71 5.25 -2.92
C LEU A 11 -18.08 4.60 -1.67
N ALA A 12 -16.79 4.26 -1.75
CA ALA A 12 -16.03 3.73 -0.63
C ALA A 12 -15.32 4.87 0.12
N LEU A 13 -15.60 5.02 1.41
CA LEU A 13 -15.00 6.06 2.25
C LEU A 13 -14.02 5.43 3.24
N CYS A 14 -12.75 5.82 3.16
CA CYS A 14 -11.76 5.58 4.20
C CYS A 14 -11.80 6.72 5.22
N ASN A 15 -11.95 6.38 6.50
CA ASN A 15 -11.69 7.32 7.59
C ASN A 15 -10.18 7.54 7.72
N SER A 16 -9.59 8.32 6.81
CA SER A 16 -8.24 8.85 7.01
C SER A 16 -8.37 10.31 7.44
N ALA A 17 -7.97 10.56 8.69
CA ALA A 17 -7.76 11.89 9.27
C ALA A 17 -6.67 12.72 8.53
N GLN A 18 -6.26 12.31 7.32
CA GLN A 18 -5.24 12.96 6.50
C GLN A 18 -5.78 13.55 5.19
N LEU A 19 -7.07 13.43 4.88
CA LEU A 19 -7.71 14.18 3.78
C LEU A 19 -8.08 15.62 4.18
N GLN A 20 -7.23 16.30 4.97
CA GLN A 20 -7.42 17.70 5.40
C GLN A 20 -6.86 18.74 4.41
N ARG A 21 -6.80 18.44 3.11
CA ARG A 21 -6.39 19.46 2.11
C ARG A 21 -7.31 19.54 0.89
N LYS A 22 -8.57 19.89 1.16
CA LYS A 22 -9.38 20.87 0.41
C LYS A 22 -10.76 20.96 1.08
N GLU A 23 -10.93 21.95 1.96
CA GLU A 23 -12.22 22.26 2.60
C GLU A 23 -13.34 22.60 1.59
N SER A 24 -12.98 22.86 0.33
CA SER A 24 -13.93 23.10 -0.76
C SER A 24 -14.67 21.83 -1.26
N SER A 25 -14.22 20.61 -0.92
CA SER A 25 -14.79 19.36 -1.44
C SER A 25 -15.75 18.66 -0.48
N ARG A 26 -15.72 18.98 0.82
CA ARG A 26 -16.61 18.36 1.82
C ARG A 26 -18.09 18.71 1.60
N ASN A 27 -18.37 19.96 1.21
CA ASN A 27 -19.75 20.42 0.98
C ASN A 27 -20.45 19.73 -0.19
N SER A 28 -19.71 19.19 -1.16
CA SER A 28 -20.27 18.47 -2.30
C SER A 28 -20.59 17.00 -2.00
N PHE A 29 -19.96 16.41 -0.97
CA PHE A 29 -20.09 15.00 -0.64
C PHE A 29 -21.30 14.69 0.26
N ASP A 30 -21.64 15.59 1.19
CA ASP A 30 -22.83 15.43 2.05
C ASP A 30 -24.15 15.48 1.24
N GLY A 31 -24.15 16.20 0.11
CA GLY A 31 -25.27 16.20 -0.83
C GLY A 31 -25.42 14.89 -1.63
N LEU A 32 -24.31 14.20 -1.89
CA LEU A 32 -24.29 12.96 -2.68
C LEU A 32 -24.69 11.73 -1.84
N SER A 33 -24.26 11.67 -0.58
CA SER A 33 -24.65 10.59 0.35
C SER A 33 -26.15 10.54 0.65
N SER A 34 -26.86 11.65 0.43
CA SER A 34 -28.31 11.79 0.60
C SER A 34 -29.13 11.31 -0.60
N SER A 35 -28.49 10.96 -1.73
CA SER A 35 -29.18 10.51 -2.93
C SER A 35 -29.55 9.01 -2.83
N PRO A 36 -30.80 8.61 -3.12
CA PRO A 36 -31.23 7.21 -3.07
C PRO A 36 -30.54 6.31 -4.11
N SER A 37 -29.81 6.90 -5.06
CA SER A 37 -29.04 6.17 -6.09
C SER A 37 -27.59 5.90 -5.68
N ILE A 38 -27.16 6.36 -4.50
CA ILE A 38 -25.79 6.27 -4.01
C ILE A 38 -25.72 5.33 -2.81
N THR A 39 -24.81 4.36 -2.86
CA THR A 39 -24.51 3.47 -1.73
C THR A 39 -23.14 3.82 -1.18
N VAL A 40 -23.12 4.26 0.08
CA VAL A 40 -21.88 4.60 0.79
C VAL A 40 -21.42 3.38 1.57
N ILE A 41 -20.21 2.91 1.30
CA ILE A 41 -19.56 1.83 2.04
C ILE A 41 -18.46 2.45 2.91
N LYS A 42 -18.60 2.31 4.22
CA LYS A 42 -17.58 2.75 5.17
C LYS A 42 -16.52 1.65 5.30
N LEU A 43 -15.28 1.97 4.95
CA LEU A 43 -14.16 1.06 5.14
C LEU A 43 -13.68 1.16 6.59
N THR A 44 -13.65 0.01 7.26
CA THR A 44 -13.09 -0.14 8.60
C THR A 44 -11.74 -0.85 8.52
N PRO A 45 -10.88 -0.69 9.53
CA PRO A 45 -9.71 -1.55 9.67
C PRO A 45 -10.10 -3.03 9.61
N LEU A 46 -9.19 -3.84 9.05
CA LEU A 46 -9.34 -5.28 9.01
C LEU A 46 -9.35 -5.83 10.45
N ASP A 47 -10.18 -6.84 10.66
CA ASP A 47 -10.10 -7.65 11.87
C ASP A 47 -8.81 -8.48 11.88
N ARG A 48 -8.54 -9.12 13.01
CA ARG A 48 -7.33 -9.94 13.21
C ARG A 48 -7.23 -11.04 12.15
N ASP A 49 -8.33 -11.70 11.83
CA ASP A 49 -8.33 -12.87 10.94
C ASP A 49 -8.04 -12.44 9.50
N LYS A 50 -8.66 -11.36 9.03
CA LYS A 50 -8.39 -10.76 7.71
C LYS A 50 -7.01 -10.13 7.62
N ALA A 51 -6.51 -9.54 8.70
CA ALA A 51 -5.14 -9.05 8.75
C ALA A 51 -4.12 -10.19 8.62
N CYS A 52 -4.36 -11.32 9.30
CA CYS A 52 -3.53 -12.51 9.18
C CYS A 52 -3.63 -13.12 7.77
N GLU A 53 -4.82 -13.20 7.19
CA GLU A 53 -5.04 -13.68 5.82
C GLU A 53 -4.25 -12.85 4.80
N MET A 54 -4.31 -11.53 4.91
CA MET A 54 -3.53 -10.62 4.08
C MET A 54 -2.02 -10.80 4.28
N ALA A 55 -1.56 -10.92 5.52
CA ALA A 55 -0.16 -11.15 5.82
C ALA A 55 0.36 -12.50 5.29
N MET A 56 -0.44 -13.57 5.37
CA MET A 56 -0.11 -14.87 4.81
C MET A 56 0.04 -14.82 3.29
N ALA A 57 -0.87 -14.12 2.60
CA ALA A 57 -0.78 -13.91 1.16
C ALA A 57 0.48 -13.12 0.78
N MET A 58 0.80 -12.04 1.50
CA MET A 58 1.99 -11.22 1.25
C MET A 58 3.29 -11.97 1.53
N LEU A 59 3.33 -12.77 2.59
CA LEU A 59 4.49 -13.55 2.97
C LEU A 59 4.58 -14.86 2.20
N GLN A 60 3.59 -15.24 1.38
CA GLN A 60 3.51 -16.53 0.68
C GLN A 60 3.74 -17.70 1.64
N CYS A 61 2.96 -17.76 2.70
CA CYS A 61 3.02 -18.83 3.70
C CYS A 61 1.62 -19.38 3.99
N SER A 62 1.57 -20.62 4.48
CA SER A 62 0.33 -21.33 4.80
C SER A 62 -0.21 -20.92 6.17
N ASN A 63 0.68 -20.52 7.08
CA ASN A 63 0.30 -20.10 8.43
C ASN A 63 1.33 -19.11 9.03
N LEU A 64 0.92 -18.39 10.06
CA LEU A 64 1.78 -17.51 10.86
C LEU A 64 1.94 -18.08 12.27
N SER A 65 3.15 -17.96 12.83
CA SER A 65 3.33 -18.23 14.26
C SER A 65 2.50 -17.27 15.10
N LYS A 66 2.12 -17.69 16.31
CA LYS A 66 1.33 -16.85 17.22
C LYS A 66 1.99 -15.51 17.46
N ASP A 67 3.30 -15.51 17.70
CA ASP A 67 4.09 -14.30 17.97
C ASP A 67 4.09 -13.35 16.78
N LEU A 68 4.31 -13.87 15.56
CA LEU A 68 4.29 -13.06 14.34
C LEU A 68 2.89 -12.49 14.08
N SER A 69 1.84 -13.30 14.27
CA SER A 69 0.45 -12.86 14.09
C SER A 69 0.10 -11.73 15.06
N GLN A 70 0.51 -11.86 16.32
CA GLN A 70 0.25 -10.87 17.36
C GLN A 70 1.00 -9.58 17.07
N TRP A 71 2.30 -9.68 16.78
CA TRP A 71 3.14 -8.54 16.45
C TRP A 71 2.59 -7.77 15.24
N LEU A 72 2.15 -8.45 14.18
CA LEU A 72 1.55 -7.80 13.01
C LEU A 72 0.24 -7.10 13.35
N CYS A 73 -0.62 -7.70 14.17
CA CYS A 73 -1.89 -7.07 14.56
C CYS A 73 -1.68 -5.82 15.41
N GLU A 74 -0.77 -5.88 16.38
CA GLU A 74 -0.45 -4.75 17.27
C GLU A 74 0.16 -3.58 16.50
N ASN A 75 1.02 -3.86 15.52
CA ASN A 75 1.74 -2.82 14.79
C ASN A 75 1.05 -2.31 13.52
N SER A 76 0.13 -3.08 12.94
CA SER A 76 -0.61 -2.67 11.74
C SER A 76 -1.96 -2.02 12.03
N LEU A 77 -2.51 -2.21 13.23
CA LEU A 77 -3.84 -1.73 13.63
C LEU A 77 -4.95 -2.09 12.62
N GLY A 78 -4.79 -3.21 11.90
CA GLY A 78 -5.71 -3.64 10.84
C GLY A 78 -5.70 -2.78 9.58
N ILE A 79 -4.74 -1.87 9.42
CA ILE A 79 -4.63 -0.99 8.23
C ILE A 79 -3.90 -1.77 7.12
N PRO A 80 -4.56 -2.06 5.97
CA PRO A 80 -3.97 -2.88 4.91
C PRO A 80 -2.60 -2.41 4.43
N LEU A 81 -2.42 -1.09 4.27
CA LEU A 81 -1.14 -0.51 3.87
C LEU A 81 -0.04 -0.79 4.90
N GLN A 82 -0.35 -0.71 6.20
CA GLN A 82 0.64 -1.01 7.24
C GLN A 82 1.02 -2.49 7.24
N ILE A 83 0.04 -3.39 7.08
CA ILE A 83 0.29 -4.83 6.97
C ILE A 83 1.26 -5.11 5.82
N GLN A 84 0.96 -4.57 4.63
CA GLN A 84 1.79 -4.75 3.45
C GLN A 84 3.23 -4.28 3.68
N GLU A 85 3.41 -3.06 4.19
CA GLU A 85 4.73 -2.48 4.36
C GLU A 85 5.53 -3.16 5.48
N LEU A 86 4.87 -3.61 6.55
CA LEU A 86 5.50 -4.41 7.59
C LEU A 86 5.94 -5.77 7.06
N CYS A 87 5.10 -6.48 6.28
CA CYS A 87 5.48 -7.73 5.64
C CYS A 87 6.69 -7.55 4.71
N LYS A 88 6.66 -6.55 3.83
CA LYS A 88 7.79 -6.22 2.94
C LYS A 88 9.06 -5.92 3.74
N TRP A 89 8.95 -5.15 4.82
CA TRP A 89 10.08 -4.82 5.70
C TRP A 89 10.66 -6.04 6.41
N LEU A 90 9.81 -6.90 6.98
CA LEU A 90 10.23 -8.15 7.63
C LEU A 90 10.99 -9.08 6.67
N SER A 91 10.46 -9.26 5.44
CA SER A 91 11.09 -10.09 4.43
C SER A 91 12.42 -9.52 3.95
N ARG A 92 12.49 -8.21 3.67
CA ARG A 92 13.71 -7.55 3.17
C ARG A 92 14.87 -7.60 4.17
N ASN A 93 14.58 -7.39 5.45
CA ASN A 93 15.58 -7.44 6.51
C ASN A 93 15.84 -8.88 7.02
N ARG A 94 15.17 -9.89 6.44
CA ARG A 94 15.30 -11.31 6.80
C ARG A 94 15.01 -11.60 8.27
N PHE A 95 14.11 -10.84 8.90
CA PHE A 95 13.70 -11.00 10.30
C PHE A 95 12.75 -12.18 10.53
N ILE A 96 12.18 -12.70 9.46
CA ILE A 96 11.33 -13.88 9.47
C ILE A 96 11.98 -15.02 8.70
N ASP A 97 11.59 -16.23 9.05
CA ASP A 97 11.89 -17.45 8.31
C ASP A 97 10.62 -18.29 8.13
N LYS A 98 10.71 -19.33 7.31
CA LYS A 98 9.61 -20.27 7.05
C LYS A 98 10.04 -21.69 7.38
N THR A 99 9.18 -22.43 8.05
CA THR A 99 9.35 -23.88 8.20
C THR A 99 9.08 -24.59 6.87
N PRO A 100 9.54 -25.85 6.70
CA PRO A 100 9.19 -26.67 5.53
C PRO A 100 7.67 -26.84 5.35
N ASP A 101 6.91 -26.80 6.44
CA ASP A 101 5.44 -26.88 6.44
C ASP A 101 4.76 -25.54 6.05
N GLY A 102 5.55 -24.52 5.72
CA GLY A 102 5.05 -23.22 5.27
C GLY A 102 4.57 -22.31 6.40
N VAL A 103 5.04 -22.50 7.65
CA VAL A 103 4.72 -21.60 8.77
C VAL A 103 5.78 -20.50 8.85
N ALA A 104 5.35 -19.24 8.76
CA ALA A 104 6.26 -18.10 8.94
C ALA A 104 6.41 -17.74 10.42
N PHE A 105 7.64 -17.51 10.86
CA PHE A 105 7.96 -17.15 12.25
C PHE A 105 9.07 -16.10 12.32
N ILE A 106 9.13 -15.38 13.44
CA ILE A 106 10.20 -14.42 13.75
C ILE A 106 11.46 -15.19 14.15
N LYS A 107 12.61 -14.82 13.57
CA LYS A 107 13.89 -15.40 13.98
C LYS A 107 14.27 -14.92 15.38
N LYS A 108 14.76 -15.83 16.23
CA LYS A 108 15.16 -15.52 17.60
C LYS A 108 16.19 -14.39 17.69
N GLU A 109 17.16 -14.38 16.78
CA GLU A 109 18.20 -13.34 16.69
C GLU A 109 17.64 -11.95 16.32
N SER A 110 16.44 -11.88 15.76
CA SER A 110 15.78 -10.64 15.35
C SER A 110 14.78 -10.11 16.37
N GLU A 111 14.44 -10.85 17.43
CA GLU A 111 13.45 -10.43 18.44
C GLU A 111 13.82 -9.09 19.08
N ALA A 112 15.09 -8.88 19.42
CA ALA A 112 15.57 -7.61 20.00
C ALA A 112 15.39 -6.42 19.04
N GLN A 113 15.54 -6.65 17.74
CA GLN A 113 15.43 -5.61 16.69
C GLN A 113 13.97 -5.26 16.38
N LEU A 114 13.04 -6.17 16.68
CA LEU A 114 11.59 -6.00 16.47
C LEU A 114 10.88 -5.31 17.63
N SER A 115 11.60 -5.03 18.73
CA SER A 115 11.07 -4.27 19.87
C SER A 115 10.74 -2.82 19.53
N VAL A 116 11.40 -2.24 18.52
CA VAL A 116 11.16 -0.88 18.05
C VAL A 116 10.78 -0.91 16.58
N VAL A 117 9.48 -0.88 16.30
CA VAL A 117 8.97 -0.86 14.94
C VAL A 117 9.21 0.53 14.34
N PRO A 118 9.90 0.64 13.19
CA PRO A 118 10.07 1.92 12.55
C PRO A 118 8.71 2.46 12.09
N PRO A 119 8.47 3.78 12.21
CA PRO A 119 7.24 4.38 11.68
C PRO A 119 7.14 4.11 10.18
N LEU A 120 5.92 3.95 9.67
CA LEU A 120 5.64 3.63 8.25
C LEU A 120 6.43 4.52 7.28
N ARG A 121 6.54 5.82 7.57
CA ARG A 121 7.33 6.77 6.77
C ARG A 121 8.79 6.36 6.65
N LYS A 122 9.43 5.89 7.73
CA LYS A 122 10.82 5.40 7.70
C LYS A 122 10.94 4.09 6.94
N ILE A 123 9.94 3.20 7.05
CA ILE A 123 9.88 1.98 6.25
C ILE A 123 9.89 2.34 4.77
N ILE A 124 8.92 3.17 4.33
CA ILE A 124 8.78 3.62 2.94
C ILE A 124 10.03 4.36 2.47
N GLN A 125 10.56 5.29 3.28
CA GLN A 125 11.78 6.03 2.94
C GLN A 125 12.96 5.10 2.67
N SER A 126 13.17 4.10 3.54
CA SER A 126 14.21 3.10 3.31
C SER A 126 14.00 2.37 1.97
N GLN A 127 12.76 2.05 1.59
CA GLN A 127 12.52 1.42 0.29
C GLN A 127 12.92 2.32 -0.87
N VAL A 128 12.54 3.60 -0.80
CA VAL A 128 12.87 4.61 -1.81
C VAL A 128 14.39 4.79 -1.91
N ASP A 129 15.09 4.81 -0.78
CA ASP A 129 16.55 4.99 -0.72
C ASP A 129 17.30 3.80 -1.36
N HIS A 130 16.71 2.60 -1.32
CA HIS A 130 17.30 1.40 -1.94
C HIS A 130 16.97 1.25 -3.44
N LEU A 131 16.14 2.12 -4.03
CA LEU A 131 15.86 2.09 -5.47
C LEU A 131 17.05 2.61 -6.26
N MET A 132 17.81 1.68 -6.84
CA MET A 132 18.97 1.98 -7.67
C MET A 132 18.59 2.14 -9.14
N GLY A 133 19.51 2.70 -9.94
CA GLY A 133 19.38 2.72 -11.40
C GLY A 133 18.19 3.55 -11.90
N ASN A 134 17.45 2.99 -12.86
CA ASN A 134 16.38 3.70 -13.57
C ASN A 134 15.13 3.89 -12.72
N LEU A 135 14.83 2.96 -11.81
CA LEU A 135 13.68 3.03 -10.91
C LEU A 135 13.77 4.24 -9.97
N GLY A 136 14.92 4.44 -9.33
CA GLY A 136 15.12 5.57 -8.42
C GLY A 136 15.10 6.94 -9.11
N ILE A 137 15.49 7.02 -10.38
CA ILE A 137 15.35 8.26 -11.16
C ILE A 137 13.89 8.48 -11.54
N THR A 138 13.23 7.45 -12.07
CA THR A 138 11.84 7.50 -12.49
C THR A 138 10.94 7.94 -11.33
N LEU A 139 11.13 7.35 -10.14
CA LEU A 139 10.37 7.73 -8.96
C LEU A 139 10.63 9.17 -8.51
N ARG A 140 11.88 9.65 -8.55
CA ARG A 140 12.21 11.05 -8.20
C ARG A 140 11.59 12.04 -9.19
N CYS A 141 11.61 11.72 -10.48
CA CYS A 141 10.96 12.52 -11.51
C CYS A 141 9.43 12.53 -11.34
N ALA A 142 8.82 11.37 -11.07
CA ALA A 142 7.39 11.25 -10.78
C ALA A 142 6.98 12.05 -9.54
N ALA A 143 7.80 12.04 -8.48
CA ALA A 143 7.54 12.79 -7.26
C ALA A 143 7.46 14.31 -7.46
N VAL A 144 8.11 14.86 -8.49
CA VAL A 144 8.01 16.28 -8.86
C VAL A 144 6.68 16.59 -9.55
N LEU A 145 6.13 15.65 -10.32
CA LEU A 145 4.86 15.82 -11.05
C LEU A 145 3.64 15.72 -10.12
N GLY A 146 3.77 15.03 -8.99
CA GLY A 146 2.72 14.90 -7.98
C GLY A 146 2.05 13.52 -7.98
N PHE A 147 0.83 13.45 -7.42
CA PHE A 147 0.13 12.18 -7.17
C PHE A 147 -0.49 11.53 -8.40
N ILE A 148 -0.87 12.35 -9.39
CA ILE A 148 -1.46 11.90 -10.66
C ILE A 148 -0.71 12.65 -11.75
N PHE A 149 -0.14 11.90 -12.69
CA PHE A 149 0.64 12.45 -13.77
C PHE A 149 0.48 11.61 -15.03
N ASP A 150 0.72 12.24 -16.17
CA ASP A 150 0.75 11.57 -17.47
C ASP A 150 2.13 10.93 -17.68
N SER A 151 2.16 9.66 -18.10
CA SER A 151 3.40 8.92 -18.35
C SER A 151 4.22 9.53 -19.50
N GLU A 152 3.57 10.19 -20.48
CA GLU A 152 4.27 10.93 -21.54
C GLU A 152 5.01 12.15 -20.99
N ILE A 153 4.43 12.84 -20.00
CA ILE A 153 5.09 13.97 -19.34
C ILE A 153 6.27 13.47 -18.52
N LEU A 154 6.11 12.35 -17.81
CA LEU A 154 7.21 11.72 -17.08
C LEU A 154 8.35 11.33 -18.02
N HIS A 155 8.05 10.73 -19.18
CA HIS A 155 9.07 10.37 -20.18
C HIS A 155 9.88 11.58 -20.66
N LYS A 156 9.22 12.71 -20.92
CA LYS A 156 9.86 13.95 -21.39
C LYS A 156 10.80 14.60 -20.37
N ILE A 157 10.55 14.40 -19.07
CA ILE A 157 11.39 14.97 -18.01
C ILE A 157 12.53 14.03 -17.56
N LEU A 158 12.54 12.78 -18.04
CA LEU A 158 13.62 11.86 -17.74
C LEU A 158 14.95 12.37 -18.35
N PRO A 159 16.08 12.18 -17.65
CA PRO A 159 17.39 12.55 -18.17
C PRO A 159 17.68 11.88 -19.53
N ARG A 160 17.99 12.69 -20.56
CA ARG A 160 18.23 12.22 -21.95
C ARG A 160 19.38 11.19 -22.08
N ASN A 161 20.29 11.14 -21.11
CA ASN A 161 21.36 10.15 -21.07
C ASN A 161 20.89 8.74 -20.70
N ARG A 162 19.62 8.57 -20.36
CA ARG A 162 18.95 7.29 -20.15
C ARG A 162 17.79 7.23 -21.13
N ALA A 163 18.10 6.83 -22.36
CA ALA A 163 17.09 6.60 -23.40
C ALA A 163 16.22 5.40 -22.99
N VAL A 164 15.28 5.64 -22.07
CA VAL A 164 14.29 4.67 -21.64
C VAL A 164 13.17 4.72 -22.67
N THR A 165 12.81 3.61 -23.29
CA THR A 165 11.65 3.57 -24.19
C THR A 165 10.35 3.75 -23.39
N MET A 166 9.22 4.06 -24.05
CA MET A 166 7.93 4.11 -23.34
C MET A 166 7.58 2.76 -22.69
N ASP A 167 7.95 1.65 -23.33
CA ASP A 167 7.73 0.30 -22.81
C ASP A 167 8.59 0.02 -21.55
N GLU A 168 9.84 0.44 -21.56
CA GLU A 168 10.71 0.33 -20.39
C GLU A 168 10.25 1.25 -19.24
N LEU A 169 9.71 2.43 -19.56
CA LEU A 169 9.11 3.31 -18.57
C LEU A 169 7.87 2.67 -17.95
N ALA A 170 7.00 2.07 -18.76
CA ALA A 170 5.83 1.33 -18.28
C ALA A 170 6.26 0.18 -17.35
N SER A 171 7.25 -0.63 -17.77
CA SER A 171 7.80 -1.71 -16.94
C SER A 171 8.40 -1.21 -15.62
N ASN A 172 9.10 -0.07 -15.64
CA ASN A 172 9.64 0.55 -14.43
C ASN A 172 8.53 1.04 -13.48
N LEU A 173 7.44 1.58 -14.01
CA LEU A 173 6.30 2.02 -13.21
C LEU A 173 5.54 0.82 -12.61
N GLU A 174 5.40 -0.28 -13.35
CA GLU A 174 4.81 -1.52 -12.83
C GLU A 174 5.62 -2.10 -11.67
N GLN A 175 6.96 -2.04 -11.73
CA GLN A 175 7.83 -2.49 -10.65
C GLN A 175 7.79 -1.61 -9.39
N LEU A 176 7.21 -0.41 -9.47
CA LEU A 176 7.03 0.49 -8.34
C LEU A 176 5.69 0.29 -7.60
N HIS A 177 4.79 -0.55 -8.11
CA HIS A 177 3.54 -0.97 -7.45
C HIS A 177 3.74 -2.26 -6.62
#